data_AF-K1SBU8-F1
#
_entry.id   AF-K1SBU8-F1
#
_cell.length_a   1.000
_cell.length_b   1.000
_cell.length_c   1.000
_cell.angle_alpha   90.00
_cell.angle_beta   90.00
_cell.angle_gamma   90.00
#
_symmetry.space_group_name_H-M   'P 1'
#
loop_
_entity.id
_entity.type
_entity.pdbx_description
1 polymer ?
#
loop_
_entity_poly.entity_id
_entity_poly.type
_entity_poly.pdbx_seq_one_letter_code
_entity_poly.pdbx_strand_id
1 'polypeptide(L)' 'MDSLSYKTISANASTVTKEWVVIDATNEVLGRLASQIAKILRGKNKPSYTPHVDCGDYV' A
#
# COMPACT_ATOMS: atom_id res chain seq x y z
N MET A 1 -33.06 9.01 0.58
CA MET A 1 -32.72 7.91 1.48
C MET A 1 -31.63 7.10 0.83
N ASP A 2 -30.59 6.77 1.59
CA ASP A 2 -29.48 5.95 1.13
C ASP A 2 -29.99 4.51 0.93
N SER A 3 -30.13 4.08 -0.32
CA SER A 3 -30.81 2.83 -0.70
C SER A 3 -29.89 1.62 -0.79
N LEU A 4 -28.59 1.80 -0.60
CA LEU A 4 -27.58 0.76 -0.70
C LEU A 4 -27.38 0.04 0.63
N SER A 5 -27.77 -1.24 0.67
CA SER A 5 -27.65 -2.11 1.84
C SER A 5 -26.22 -2.63 2.10
N TYR A 6 -25.36 -2.68 1.08
CA TYR A 6 -23.96 -3.10 1.21
C TYR A 6 -23.02 -2.17 0.45
N LYS A 7 -21.91 -1.79 1.08
CA LYS A 7 -20.97 -0.79 0.56
C LYS A 7 -19.53 -1.24 0.80
N THR A 8 -18.66 -0.93 -0.16
CA THR A 8 -17.22 -1.12 -0.01
C THR A 8 -16.68 -0.08 0.96
N ILE A 9 -16.14 -0.54 2.08
CA ILE A 9 -15.49 0.33 3.07
C ILE A 9 -14.09 0.65 2.56
N SER A 10 -13.81 1.95 2.40
CA SER A 10 -12.47 2.43 2.04
C SER A 10 -11.65 2.67 3.31
N ALA A 11 -10.35 2.40 3.25
CA ALA A 11 -9.44 2.73 4.34
C ALA A 11 -9.35 4.26 4.50
N ASN A 12 -9.14 4.71 5.73
CA ASN A 12 -8.93 6.12 6.08
C ASN A 12 -7.59 6.29 6.82
N ALA A 13 -7.11 7.53 6.96
CA ALA A 13 -5.80 7.82 7.57
C ALA A 13 -5.64 7.27 9.00
N SER A 14 -6.73 7.16 9.78
CA SER A 14 -6.71 6.57 11.13
C SER A 14 -6.64 5.04 11.15
N THR A 15 -7.11 4.38 10.09
CA THR A 15 -7.12 2.90 9.97
C THR A 15 -5.90 2.35 9.25
N VAL A 16 -5.13 3.20 8.57
CA VAL A 16 -3.93 2.78 7.86
C VAL A 16 -2.81 2.50 8.87
N THR A 17 -2.33 1.27 8.86
CA THR A 17 -1.11 0.88 9.57
C THR A 17 0.06 0.94 8.62
N LYS A 18 1.07 1.76 8.94
CA LYS A 18 2.32 1.86 8.18
C LYS A 18 3.42 1.14 8.94
N GLU A 19 4.11 0.24 8.26
CA GLU A 19 5.25 -0.49 8.80
C GLU A 19 6.56 0.05 8.21
N TRP A 20 7.68 -0.23 8.88
CA TRP A 20 9.01 0.05 8.36
C TRP A 20 9.59 -1.25 7.78
N VAL A 21 9.88 -1.23 6.49
CA VAL A 21 10.43 -2.34 5.74
C VAL A 21 11.87 -2.02 5.40
N VAL A 22 12.80 -2.91 5.74
CA VAL A 22 14.21 -2.77 5.36
C VAL A 22 14.48 -3.74 4.22
N ILE A 23 15.10 -3.25 3.15
CA ILE A 23 15.38 -4.04 1.94
C ILE A 23 16.87 -4.09 1.68
N ASP A 24 17.40 -5.31 1.57
CA ASP A 24 18.74 -5.57 1.06
C ASP A 24 18.72 -5.53 -0.47
N ALA A 25 19.57 -4.69 -1.05
CA ALA A 25 19.69 -4.49 -2.49
C ALA A 25 20.88 -5.25 -3.12
N THR A 26 21.55 -6.11 -2.35
CA THR A 26 22.76 -6.83 -2.81
C THR A 26 22.45 -7.77 -3.97
N ASN A 27 23.21 -7.68 -5.06
CA ASN A 27 23.06 -8.45 -6.30
C ASN A 27 21.72 -8.28 -7.04
N GLU A 28 20.95 -7.24 -6.75
CA GLU A 28 19.68 -6.97 -7.42
C GLU A 28 19.82 -6.02 -8.62
N VAL A 29 18.98 -6.24 -9.64
CA VAL A 29 18.91 -5.34 -10.80
C VAL A 29 18.07 -4.13 -10.43
N LEU A 30 18.67 -2.94 -10.46
CA LEU A 30 18.06 -1.66 -10.02
C LEU A 30 16.59 -1.49 -10.46
N GLY A 31 16.29 -1.65 -11.74
CA GLY A 31 14.93 -1.46 -12.26
C GLY A 31 13.92 -2.51 -11.77
N ARG A 32 14.37 -3.75 -11.54
CA ARG A 32 13.52 -4.83 -11.02
C ARG A 32 13.24 -4.60 -9.55
N LEU A 33 14.25 -4.23 -8.77
CA LEU A 33 14.11 -3.89 -7.36
C LEU A 33 13.22 -2.65 -7.17
N ALA A 34 13.49 -1.56 -7.89
CA ALA A 34 12.72 -0.32 -7.79
C ALA A 34 11.22 -0.53 -8.11
N SER A 35 10.90 -1.39 -9.08
CA SER A 35 9.51 -1.73 -9.42
C SER A 35 8.79 -2.46 -8.29
N GLN A 36 9.50 -3.28 -7.50
CA GLN A 36 8.95 -3.96 -6.33
C GLN A 36 8.77 -2.99 -5.15
N ILE A 37 9.77 -2.15 -4.89
CA ILE A 37 9.73 -1.11 -3.85
C ILE A 37 8.57 -0.15 -4.09
N ALA A 38 8.35 0.28 -5.33
CA ALA A 38 7.23 1.16 -5.68
C ALA A 38 5.86 0.55 -5.36
N LYS A 39 5.70 -0.79 -5.41
CA LYS A 39 4.44 -1.46 -5.03
C LYS A 39 4.22 -1.42 -3.52
N ILE A 40 5.28 -1.55 -2.73
CA ILE A 40 5.27 -1.49 -1.27
C ILE A 40 4.97 -0.06 -0.79
N LEU A 41 5.70 0.93 -1.33
CA LEU A 41 5.46 2.36 -1.08
C LEU A 41 4.03 2.79 -1.45
N ARG A 42 3.44 2.18 -2.50
CA ARG A 42 2.05 2.46 -2.87
C ARG A 42 1.02 1.71 -2.00
N GLY A 43 1.43 0.67 -1.27
CA GLY A 43 0.56 -0.18 -0.47
C GLY A 43 -0.29 -1.16 -1.28
N LYS A 44 0.07 -1.44 -2.54
CA LYS A 44 -0.68 -2.38 -3.41
C LYS A 44 -0.51 -3.85 -3.01
N ASN A 45 0.40 -4.12 -2.08
CA ASN A 45 0.56 -5.41 -1.42
C ASN A 45 -0.53 -5.68 -0.37
N LYS A 46 -1.21 -4.63 0.15
CA LYS A 46 -2.22 -4.77 1.21
C LYS A 46 -3.63 -4.93 0.63
N PRO A 47 -4.47 -5.80 1.22
CA PRO A 47 -5.87 -5.97 0.79
C PRO A 47 -6.75 -4.74 1.09
N SER A 48 -6.29 -3.85 1.98
CA SER A 48 -6.95 -2.58 2.33
C SER A 48 -6.56 -1.41 1.41
N TYR A 49 -5.93 -1.68 0.26
CA TYR A 49 -5.51 -0.65 -0.69
C TYR A 49 -6.69 0.24 -1.11
N THR A 50 -6.54 1.54 -0.84
CA THR A 50 -7.50 2.56 -1.21
C THR A 50 -6.80 3.60 -2.07
N PRO A 51 -7.18 3.81 -3.35
CA PRO A 51 -6.37 4.58 -4.30
C PRO A 51 -6.08 6.03 -3.93
N HIS A 52 -6.98 6.66 -3.17
CA HIS A 52 -6.92 8.08 -2.79
C HIS A 52 -6.30 8.30 -1.40
N VAL A 53 -5.93 7.23 -0.70
CA VAL A 53 -5.30 7.30 0.63
C VAL A 53 -3.89 6.72 0.55
N ASP A 54 -2.96 7.34 1.26
CA ASP A 54 -1.61 6.82 1.40
C ASP A 54 -1.58 5.64 2.39
N CYS A 55 -1.78 4.42 1.86
CA CYS A 55 -1.83 3.17 2.63
C CYS A 55 -0.49 2.39 2.67
N GLY A 56 0.55 2.90 2.00
CA GLY A 56 1.82 2.18 1.82
C GLY A 56 2.73 2.20 3.03
N ASP A 57 3.73 1.33 3.00
CA ASP A 57 4.77 1.19 4.03
C ASP A 57 5.97 2.09 3.75
N TYR A 58 6.75 2.36 4.79
CA TYR A 58 8.05 3.02 4.65
C TYR A 58 9.09 1.97 4.26
N VAL A 59 9.95 2.32 3.29
CA VAL A 59 10.99 1.46 2.72
C VAL A 59 12.31 2.19 2.72
#